data_AF-A0A6C0ERP8-F1
#
_entry.id   AF-A0A6C0ERP8-F1
#
_cell.length_a   1.000
_cell.length_b   1.000
_cell.length_c   1.000
_cell.angle_alpha   90.00
_cell.angle_beta   90.00
_cell.angle_gamma   90.00
#
_symmetry.space_group_name_H-M   'P 1'
#
loop_
_entity.id
_entity.type
_entity.pdbx_description
1 polymer ?
#
loop_
_entity_poly.entity_id
_entity_poly.type
_entity_poly.pdbx_seq_one_letter_code
_entity_poly.pdbx_strand_id
1 'polypeptide(L)'
;MELTYATIVVLASLIFVLSGMVGYLYWQQTRILQNLGSLAMALSAHIESTRQEVVYEEPPVEEEEESDDDRVSVKESLEVVEGPPSQDDIDDLPDKTSAQLRELLSKKGIPFGKRDSKSVLIQLLKATS
;
A
#
# COMPACT_ATOMS: atom_id res chain seq x y z
N MET A 1 30.25 23.70 -47.83
CA MET A 1 29.92 22.26 -47.84
C MET A 1 30.30 21.60 -46.52
N GLU A 2 31.45 21.91 -45.91
CA GLU A 2 31.90 21.20 -44.68
C GLU A 2 31.06 21.50 -43.42
N LEU A 3 30.61 22.75 -43.23
CA LEU A 3 29.78 23.13 -42.08
C LEU A 3 28.45 22.34 -42.04
N THR A 4 27.83 22.12 -43.21
CA THR A 4 26.57 21.34 -43.30
C THR A 4 26.79 19.87 -42.99
N TYR A 5 27.94 19.29 -43.37
CA TYR A 5 28.28 17.92 -42.96
C TYR A 5 28.49 17.84 -41.45
N ALA A 6 29.19 18.80 -40.85
CA ALA A 6 29.41 18.83 -39.41
C ALA A 6 28.09 18.91 -38.63
N THR A 7 27.14 19.76 -39.05
CA THR A 7 25.83 19.85 -38.39
C THR A 7 24.99 18.60 -38.57
N ILE A 8 25.01 17.97 -39.75
CA ILE A 8 24.32 16.69 -39.99
C ILE A 8 24.90 15.59 -39.09
N VAL A 9 26.21 15.51 -38.92
CA VAL A 9 26.86 14.51 -38.04
C VAL A 9 26.46 14.73 -36.58
N VAL A 10 26.47 15.98 -36.10
CA VAL A 10 26.02 16.29 -34.74
C VAL A 10 24.56 15.91 -34.54
N LEU A 11 23.69 16.27 -35.48
CA LEU A 11 22.26 15.96 -35.40
C LEU A 11 22.01 14.44 -35.44
N ALA A 12 22.70 13.71 -36.31
CA ALA A 12 22.63 12.25 -36.38
C ALA A 12 23.09 11.59 -35.08
N SER A 13 24.17 12.09 -34.45
CA SER A 13 24.64 11.57 -33.15
C SER A 13 23.60 11.79 -32.05
N LEU A 14 22.92 12.94 -32.04
CA LEU A 14 21.92 13.27 -31.04
C LEU A 14 20.67 12.39 -31.18
N ILE A 15 20.22 12.16 -32.42
CA ILE A 15 19.13 11.21 -32.70
C ILE A 15 19.53 9.79 -32.32
N PHE A 16 20.76 9.37 -32.62
CA PHE A 16 21.25 8.03 -32.27
C PHE A 16 21.23 7.80 -30.74
N VAL A 17 21.70 8.79 -29.97
CA VAL A 17 21.65 8.73 -28.50
C VAL A 17 20.20 8.69 -27.99
N LEU A 18 19.32 9.53 -28.52
CA LEU A 18 17.90 9.51 -28.15
C LEU A 18 17.24 8.17 -28.46
N SER A 19 17.50 7.61 -29.65
CA SER A 19 16.97 6.31 -30.06
C SER A 19 17.47 5.18 -29.15
N GLY A 20 18.76 5.19 -28.79
CA GLY A 20 19.33 4.25 -27.82
C GLY A 20 18.67 4.36 -26.45
N MET A 21 18.42 5.57 -25.96
CA MET A 21 17.75 5.79 -24.67
C MET A 21 16.31 5.28 -24.70
N VAL A 22 15.54 5.58 -25.76
CA VAL A 22 14.16 5.09 -25.91
C VAL A 22 14.13 3.57 -26.00
N GLY A 23 15.04 2.95 -26.76
CA GLY A 23 15.17 1.50 -26.84
C GLY A 23 15.49 0.86 -25.49
N TYR A 24 16.42 1.47 -24.74
CA TYR A 24 16.76 1.01 -23.39
C TYR A 24 15.57 1.11 -22.42
N LEU A 25 14.81 2.22 -22.46
CA LEU A 25 13.61 2.40 -21.65
C LEU A 25 12.54 1.37 -21.99
N TYR A 26 12.32 1.09 -23.28
CA TYR A 26 11.39 0.05 -23.71
C TYR A 26 11.81 -1.33 -23.20
N TRP A 27 13.09 -1.66 -23.34
CA TRP A 27 13.64 -2.91 -22.82
C TRP A 27 13.49 -3.02 -21.30
N GLN A 28 13.75 -1.92 -20.58
CA GLN A 28 13.56 -1.83 -19.13
C GLN A 28 12.09 -2.03 -18.74
N GLN A 29 11.15 -1.43 -19.47
CA GLN A 29 9.70 -1.63 -19.25
C GLN A 29 9.30 -3.10 -19.41
N THR A 30 9.75 -3.77 -20.47
CA THR A 30 9.47 -5.20 -20.68
C THR A 30 10.00 -6.06 -19.52
N ARG A 31 11.20 -5.75 -19.02
CA ARG A 31 11.80 -6.49 -17.90
C ARG A 31 11.04 -6.27 -16.58
N ILE A 32 10.54 -5.07 -16.32
CA ILE A 32 9.76 -4.75 -15.12
C ILE A 32 8.40 -5.47 -15.14
N LEU A 33 7.73 -5.52 -16.28
CA LEU A 33 6.44 -6.21 -16.43
C LEU A 33 6.54 -7.71 -16.13
N GLN A 34 7.63 -8.35 -16.54
CA GLN A 34 7.88 -9.77 -16.22
C GLN A 34 8.05 -9.99 -14.70
N ASN A 35 8.81 -9.11 -14.05
CA ASN A 35 9.01 -9.18 -12.59
C ASN A 35 7.69 -8.92 -11.84
N LEU A 36 6.88 -7.97 -12.30
CA LEU A 36 5.56 -7.69 -11.72
C LEU A 36 4.61 -8.89 -11.86
N GLY A 37 4.64 -9.61 -12.97
CA GLY A 37 3.86 -10.85 -13.13
C GLY A 37 4.21 -11.91 -12.07
N SER A 38 5.50 -12.13 -11.80
CA SER A 38 5.93 -13.06 -10.75
C SER A 38 5.56 -12.59 -9.34
N LEU A 39 5.63 -11.29 -9.08
CA LEU A 39 5.30 -10.70 -7.79
C LEU A 39 3.79 -10.73 -7.55
N ALA A 40 2.98 -10.50 -8.59
CA ALA A 40 1.53 -10.64 -8.52
C ALA A 40 1.13 -12.08 -8.21
N MET A 41 1.74 -13.07 -8.87
CA MET A 41 1.47 -14.49 -8.58
C MET A 41 1.87 -14.88 -7.15
N ALA A 42 3.03 -14.40 -6.67
CA ALA A 42 3.47 -14.64 -5.30
C ALA A 42 2.56 -13.96 -4.27
N LEU A 43 2.12 -12.73 -4.54
CA LEU A 43 1.19 -12.01 -3.68
C LEU A 43 -0.19 -12.69 -3.68
N SER A 44 -0.69 -13.13 -4.84
CA SER A 44 -1.93 -13.90 -4.94
C SER A 44 -1.86 -15.21 -4.15
N ALA A 45 -0.75 -15.95 -4.26
CA ALA A 45 -0.55 -17.16 -3.47
C ALA A 45 -0.51 -16.87 -1.97
N HIS A 46 0.07 -15.75 -1.55
CA HIS A 46 0.07 -15.33 -0.15
C HIS A 46 -1.33 -14.94 0.35
N ILE A 47 -2.10 -14.22 -0.47
CA ILE A 47 -3.49 -13.85 -0.15
C ILE A 47 -4.39 -15.10 -0.08
N GLU A 48 -4.23 -16.05 -1.00
CA GLU A 48 -4.97 -17.32 -1.01
C GLU A 48 -4.61 -18.16 0.23
N SER A 49 -3.32 -18.26 0.59
CA SER A 49 -2.86 -18.98 1.77
C SER A 49 -3.45 -18.41 3.07
N THR A 50 -3.51 -17.08 3.20
CA THR A 50 -4.13 -16.42 4.37
C THR A 50 -5.65 -16.61 4.39
N ARG A 51 -6.30 -16.73 3.22
CA ARG A 51 -7.75 -17.01 3.12
C ARG A 51 -8.07 -18.46 3.51
N GLN A 52 -7.18 -19.40 3.23
CA GLN A 52 -7.41 -20.82 3.47
C GLN A 52 -7.26 -21.22 4.95
N GLU A 53 -6.59 -20.41 5.77
CA GLU A 53 -6.55 -20.57 7.24
C GLU A 53 -7.84 -20.13 7.96
N VAL A 54 -8.77 -19.46 7.27
CA VAL A 54 -10.10 -19.11 7.81
C VAL A 54 -11.19 -20.01 7.22
N VAL A 55 -10.90 -21.30 7.09
CA VAL A 55 -11.95 -22.31 7.10
C VAL A 55 -12.07 -22.76 8.54
N TYR A 56 -13.02 -22.17 9.26
CA TYR A 56 -13.45 -22.66 10.55
C TYR A 56 -13.80 -24.15 10.37
N GLU A 57 -12.99 -25.04 10.94
CA GLU A 57 -13.52 -26.33 11.36
C GLU A 57 -14.64 -26.00 12.36
N GLU A 58 -15.89 -26.16 11.92
CA GLU A 58 -17.03 -26.24 12.81
C GLU A 58 -16.69 -27.34 13.83
N PRO A 59 -16.53 -27.02 15.13
CA PRO A 59 -16.34 -28.08 16.12
C PRO A 59 -17.61 -28.94 16.10
N PRO A 60 -17.48 -30.28 16.11
CA PRO A 60 -18.65 -31.13 16.27
C PRO A 60 -19.31 -30.75 17.61
N VAL A 61 -20.57 -30.34 17.53
CA VAL A 61 -21.43 -30.15 18.69
C VAL A 61 -21.68 -31.54 19.28
N GLU A 62 -20.87 -31.93 20.26
CA GLU A 62 -21.23 -32.97 21.21
C GLU A 62 -21.94 -32.31 22.39
N GLU A 63 -23.24 -32.58 22.49
CA GLU A 63 -24.07 -32.25 23.63
C GLU A 63 -23.67 -33.08 24.87
N GLU A 64 -23.79 -32.44 26.03
CA GLU A 64 -23.78 -32.98 27.41
C GLU A 64 -22.42 -33.32 28.05
N GLU A 65 -21.96 -32.44 28.95
CA GLU A 65 -21.95 -32.75 30.39
C GLU A 65 -21.84 -31.46 31.24
N GLU A 66 -22.71 -31.41 32.23
CA GLU A 66 -22.93 -30.36 33.22
C GLU A 66 -21.79 -30.39 34.26
N SER A 67 -21.03 -29.30 34.42
CA SER A 67 -20.21 -29.09 35.62
C SER A 67 -20.00 -27.60 35.91
N ASP A 68 -20.34 -27.22 37.13
CA ASP A 68 -20.26 -25.90 37.75
C ASP A 68 -18.98 -25.08 37.45
N ASP A 69 -19.16 -23.76 37.30
CA ASP A 69 -18.63 -22.72 38.20
C ASP A 69 -18.04 -21.45 37.52
N ASP A 70 -18.83 -20.37 37.65
CA ASP A 70 -18.45 -19.02 38.08
C ASP A 70 -17.27 -18.28 37.42
N ARG A 71 -17.47 -17.78 36.19
CA ARG A 71 -16.84 -16.53 35.71
C ARG A 71 -17.81 -15.64 34.93
N VAL A 72 -18.43 -14.73 35.70
CA VAL A 72 -18.94 -13.38 35.38
C VAL A 72 -19.08 -12.99 33.89
N SER A 73 -20.33 -12.92 33.44
CA SER A 73 -20.77 -12.14 32.27
C SER A 73 -20.40 -10.65 32.40
N VAL A 74 -19.58 -10.15 31.48
CA VAL A 74 -19.53 -8.71 31.17
C VAL A 74 -20.12 -8.53 29.77
N LYS A 75 -21.41 -8.18 29.77
CA LYS A 75 -22.10 -7.58 28.62
C LYS A 75 -21.63 -6.12 28.45
N GLU A 76 -21.63 -5.67 27.19
CA GLU A 76 -21.89 -4.28 26.77
C GLU A 76 -20.69 -3.31 26.93
N SER A 77 -20.20 -2.63 25.89
CA SER A 77 -20.96 -1.80 24.95
C SER A 77 -20.39 -1.79 23.52
N LEU A 78 -21.24 -2.18 22.58
CA LEU A 78 -21.21 -1.72 21.20
C LEU A 78 -21.49 -0.21 21.20
N GLU A 79 -20.50 0.62 20.88
CA GLU A 79 -20.74 2.00 20.46
C GLU A 79 -20.53 2.09 18.94
N VAL A 80 -21.58 1.71 18.22
CA VAL A 80 -21.85 2.29 16.90
C VAL A 80 -22.30 3.72 17.19
N VAL A 81 -21.47 4.70 16.83
CA VAL A 81 -21.90 6.09 16.65
C VAL A 81 -21.65 6.47 15.19
N GLU A 82 -22.78 6.58 14.48
CA GLU A 82 -22.94 7.17 13.17
C GLU A 82 -22.52 8.65 13.15
N GLY A 83 -21.93 9.08 12.04
CA GLY A 83 -21.92 10.49 11.64
C GLY A 83 -20.73 10.92 10.77
N PRO A 84 -20.90 11.14 9.44
CA PRO A 84 -19.96 11.93 8.63
C PRO A 84 -20.18 13.44 8.91
N PRO A 85 -19.34 14.42 8.47
CA PRO A 85 -18.24 14.37 7.50
C PRO A 85 -16.96 15.16 7.93
N SER A 86 -15.88 15.05 7.16
CA SER A 86 -15.01 16.17 6.75
C SER A 86 -14.10 15.67 5.62
N GLN A 87 -14.57 15.76 4.38
CA GLN A 87 -13.79 15.41 3.19
C GLN A 87 -12.69 16.43 2.86
N ASP A 88 -12.52 17.48 3.66
CA ASP A 88 -11.74 18.65 3.28
C ASP A 88 -10.27 18.59 3.71
N ASP A 89 -9.86 17.63 4.54
CA ASP A 89 -8.46 17.54 4.99
C ASP A 89 -7.60 16.58 4.16
N ILE A 90 -8.18 15.78 3.25
CA ILE A 90 -7.48 14.69 2.56
C ILE A 90 -6.50 15.19 1.48
N ASP A 91 -6.78 16.35 0.89
CA ASP A 91 -6.04 16.88 -0.26
C ASP A 91 -4.74 17.61 0.12
N ASP A 92 -4.59 18.06 1.38
CA ASP A 92 -3.37 18.72 1.88
C ASP A 92 -2.40 17.77 2.62
N LEU A 93 -2.77 16.48 2.79
CA LEU A 93 -1.86 15.45 3.31
C LEU A 93 -0.58 15.19 2.49
N PRO A 94 -0.59 15.23 1.14
CA PRO A 94 0.62 14.98 0.35
C PRO A 94 1.66 16.10 0.49
N ASP A 95 1.25 17.32 0.83
CA ASP A 95 2.15 18.47 0.96
C ASP A 95 2.81 18.56 2.34
N LYS A 96 2.23 17.89 3.35
CA LYS A 96 2.81 17.82 4.70
C LYS A 96 4.09 16.98 4.72
N THR A 97 5.03 17.38 5.57
CA THR A 97 6.28 16.64 5.74
C THR A 97 6.07 15.38 6.59
N SER A 98 6.96 14.39 6.47
CA SER A 98 6.86 13.14 7.25
C SER A 98 6.88 13.37 8.77
N ALA A 99 7.51 14.45 9.24
CA ALA A 99 7.50 14.85 10.64
C ALA A 99 6.12 15.36 11.09
N GLN A 100 5.47 16.19 10.28
CA GLN A 100 4.12 16.72 10.55
C GLN A 100 3.06 15.62 10.52
N LEU A 101 3.17 14.65 9.59
CA LEU A 101 2.25 13.52 9.53
C LEU A 101 2.34 12.65 10.79
N ARG A 102 3.54 12.47 11.37
CA ARG A 102 3.74 11.77 12.65
C ARG A 102 3.14 12.52 13.82
N GLU A 103 3.26 13.84 13.83
CA GLU A 103 2.65 14.68 14.86
C GLU A 103 1.11 14.58 14.81
N LEU A 104 0.53 14.60 13.60
CA LEU A 104 -0.91 14.41 13.41
C LEU A 104 -1.37 13.01 13.85
N LEU A 105 -0.64 11.96 13.50
CA LEU A 105 -0.93 10.59 13.94
C LEU A 105 -0.81 10.45 15.46
N SER A 106 0.22 11.06 16.06
CA SER A 106 0.39 11.09 17.52
C SER A 106 -0.74 11.86 18.21
N LYS A 107 -1.18 12.98 17.63
CA LYS A 107 -2.32 13.76 18.14
C LYS A 107 -3.64 12.99 18.05
N LYS A 108 -3.78 12.14 17.03
CA LYS A 108 -4.93 11.25 16.83
C LYS A 108 -4.83 9.92 17.60
N GLY A 109 -3.72 9.67 18.31
CA GLY A 109 -3.52 8.45 19.11
C GLY A 109 -3.23 7.19 18.28
N ILE A 110 -2.82 7.35 17.02
CA ILE A 110 -2.61 6.23 16.09
C ILE A 110 -1.16 5.76 16.20
N PRO A 111 -0.92 4.48 16.52
CA PRO A 111 0.44 3.93 16.57
C PRO A 111 1.04 3.90 15.16
N PHE A 112 2.28 4.38 15.05
CA PHE A 112 3.06 4.34 13.82
C PHE A 112 4.49 3.86 14.12
N GLY A 113 5.10 3.21 13.14
CA GLY A 113 6.50 2.82 13.15
C GLY A 113 7.43 3.99 12.86
N LYS A 114 8.56 4.08 13.59
CA LYS A 114 9.59 5.12 13.37
C LYS A 114 10.19 5.09 11.96
N ARG A 115 10.07 3.96 11.26
CA ARG A 115 10.61 3.72 9.90
C ARG A 115 9.53 3.73 8.82
N ASP A 116 8.29 4.05 9.18
CA ASP A 116 7.19 4.06 8.22
C ASP A 116 7.42 5.15 7.18
N SER A 117 7.16 4.78 5.92
CA SER A 117 7.28 5.68 4.78
C SER A 117 6.18 6.74 4.83
N LYS A 118 6.41 7.87 4.15
CA LYS A 118 5.41 8.95 4.04
C LYS A 118 4.07 8.43 3.51
N SER A 119 4.07 7.46 2.59
CA SER A 119 2.85 6.86 2.04
C SER A 119 2.05 6.08 3.09
N VAL A 120 2.71 5.34 3.98
CA VAL A 120 2.04 4.61 5.07
C VAL A 120 1.45 5.57 6.08
N LEU A 121 2.17 6.64 6.45
CA LEU A 121 1.65 7.67 7.36
C LEU A 121 0.40 8.36 6.80
N ILE A 122 0.38 8.62 5.49
CA ILE A 122 -0.80 9.16 4.80
C ILE A 122 -1.95 8.14 4.80
N GLN A 123 -1.67 6.86 4.54
CA GLN A 123 -2.69 5.81 4.57
C GLN A 123 -3.31 5.65 5.96
N LEU A 124 -2.50 5.68 7.02
CA LEU A 124 -2.98 5.64 8.40
C LEU A 124 -3.87 6.85 8.73
N LEU A 125 -3.47 8.05 8.29
CA LEU A 125 -4.29 9.25 8.45
C LEU A 125 -5.60 9.19 7.67
N LYS A 126 -5.58 8.64 6.45
CA LYS A 126 -6.79 8.45 5.64
C LYS A 126 -7.71 7.37 6.21
N ALA A 127 -7.16 6.31 6.79
CA ALA A 127 -7.92 5.21 7.38
C ALA A 127 -8.59 5.58 8.71
N THR A 128 -8.06 6.59 9.43
CA THR A 128 -8.67 7.10 10.66
C THR A 128 -9.65 8.26 10.44
N SER A 129 -9.69 8.83 9.24
CA SER A 129 -10.46 10.04 8.95
C SER A 129 -11.87 9.73 8.49
#